data_AF-A0A1J1JNG2-F1
#
_entry.id   AF-A0A1J1JNG2-F1
#
_cell.length_a   1.000
_cell.length_b   1.000
_cell.length_c   1.000
_cell.angle_alpha   90.00
_cell.angle_beta   90.00
_cell.angle_gamma   90.00
#
_symmetry.space_group_name_H-M   'P 1'
#
loop_
_entity.id
_entity.type
_entity.pdbx_description
1 polymer ?
#
loop_
_entity_poly.entity_id
_entity_poly.type
_entity_poly.pdbx_seq_one_letter_code
_entity_poly.pdbx_strand_id
1 'polypeptide(L)'
;MATEKRGFASMDQEKQREIASKGGKAAHESGRAHEFTSEEAREAGRKGGKAVSQNREHMAAIGRKGGKNSHKKDKENENNTDENP
;
A
#
# COMPACT_ATOMS: atom_id res chain seq x y z
N MET A 1 -13.41 39.57 13.49
CA MET A 1 -12.98 38.46 14.35
C MET A 1 -12.28 37.44 13.45
N ALA A 2 -10.96 37.28 13.58
CA ALA A 2 -10.21 36.32 12.78
C ALA A 2 -10.54 34.91 13.26
N THR A 3 -10.97 34.05 12.35
CA THR A 3 -11.11 32.61 12.61
C THR A 3 -9.71 32.07 12.84
N GLU A 4 -9.33 31.92 14.10
CA GLU A 4 -8.09 31.23 14.47
C GLU A 4 -8.08 29.86 13.78
N LYS A 5 -6.98 29.56 13.08
CA LYS A 5 -6.76 28.29 12.38
C LYS A 5 -6.74 27.14 13.42
N ARG A 6 -7.92 26.68 13.82
CA ARG A 6 -8.10 25.59 14.80
C ARG A 6 -8.63 24.37 14.06
N GLY A 7 -8.11 23.20 14.45
CA GLY A 7 -8.58 21.91 13.94
C GLY A 7 -7.47 21.07 13.32
N PHE A 8 -7.83 19.83 12.95
CA PHE A 8 -6.90 18.80 12.48
C PHE A 8 -6.12 19.22 11.22
N ALA A 9 -6.74 20.01 10.34
CA ALA A 9 -6.14 20.52 9.11
C ALA A 9 -5.21 21.73 9.34
N SER A 10 -5.27 22.36 10.52
CA SER A 10 -4.44 23.51 10.88
C SER A 10 -3.20 23.13 11.70
N MET A 11 -3.04 21.85 12.04
CA MET A 11 -1.89 21.32 12.76
C MET A 11 -0.67 21.17 11.84
N ASP A 12 0.51 21.08 12.45
CA ASP A 12 1.73 20.67 11.77
C ASP A 12 1.57 19.28 11.12
N GLN A 13 2.18 19.08 9.95
CA GLN A 13 2.06 17.88 9.14
C GLN A 13 2.59 16.62 9.84
N GLU A 14 3.66 16.74 10.63
CA GLU A 14 4.20 15.61 11.39
C GLU A 14 3.21 15.18 12.47
N LYS A 15 2.66 16.15 13.20
CA LYS A 15 1.66 15.93 14.24
C LYS A 15 0.36 15.35 13.67
N GLN A 16 -0.08 15.83 12.51
CA GLN A 16 -1.25 15.31 11.81
C GLN A 16 -1.04 13.83 11.41
N ARG A 17 0.13 13.50 10.87
CA ARG A 17 0.48 12.13 10.49
C ARG A 17 0.55 11.20 11.70
N GLU A 18 1.11 11.68 12.80
CA GLU A 18 1.18 10.92 14.04
C GLU A 18 -0.21 10.61 14.60
N ILE A 19 -1.11 11.60 14.64
CA ILE A 19 -2.47 11.41 15.13
C ILE A 19 -3.27 10.50 14.19
N ALA A 20 -3.13 10.66 12.86
CA ALA A 20 -3.77 9.78 11.89
C ALA A 20 -3.28 8.33 12.04
N SER A 21 -1.98 8.12 12.23
CA SER A 21 -1.37 6.82 12.48
C SER A 21 -1.89 6.18 13.78
N LYS A 22 -1.95 6.94 14.87
CA LYS A 22 -2.52 6.48 16.16
C LYS A 22 -4.00 6.14 16.03
N GLY A 23 -4.79 6.95 15.33
CA GLY A 23 -6.21 6.70 15.09
C GLY A 23 -6.46 5.42 14.29
N GLY A 24 -5.66 5.17 13.24
CA GLY A 24 -5.73 3.93 12.46
C GLY A 24 -5.37 2.70 13.28
N LYS A 25 -4.31 2.77 14.09
CA LYS A 25 -3.91 1.67 14.99
C LYS A 25 -4.96 1.39 16.07
N ALA A 26 -5.47 2.43 16.73
CA ALA A 26 -6.48 2.30 17.76
C ALA A 26 -7.82 1.77 17.22
N ALA A 27 -8.21 2.15 16.01
CA ALA A 27 -9.38 1.58 15.35
C ALA A 27 -9.23 0.07 15.11
N HIS A 28 -8.01 -0.36 14.75
CA HIS A 28 -7.67 -1.77 14.56
C HIS A 28 -7.64 -2.55 15.88
N GLU A 29 -7.04 -1.98 16.93
CA GLU A 29 -6.88 -2.60 18.26
C GLU A 29 -8.21 -2.68 19.03
N SER A 30 -9.10 -1.69 18.87
CA SER A 30 -10.39 -1.63 19.57
C SER A 30 -11.47 -2.55 18.99
N GLY A 31 -11.19 -3.31 17.91
CA GLY A 31 -12.15 -4.24 17.29
C GLY A 31 -13.39 -3.58 16.68
N ARG A 32 -13.43 -2.24 16.59
CA ARG A 32 -14.48 -1.48 15.87
C ARG A 32 -14.18 -1.34 14.38
N ALA A 33 -12.92 -1.52 13.97
CA ALA A 33 -12.60 -1.77 12.57
C ALA A 33 -12.95 -3.23 12.24
N HIS A 34 -13.53 -3.45 11.06
CA HIS A 34 -13.70 -4.81 10.54
C HIS A 34 -12.32 -5.50 10.55
N GLU A 35 -12.18 -6.60 11.27
CA GLU A 35 -11.02 -7.46 11.11
C GLU A 35 -11.03 -7.96 9.67
N PHE A 36 -10.12 -7.43 8.85
CA PHE A 36 -9.87 -7.96 7.53
C PHE A 36 -9.36 -9.38 7.68
N THR A 37 -10.27 -10.33 7.60
CA THR A 37 -9.92 -11.74 7.57
C THR A 37 -9.15 -12.02 6.27
N SER A 38 -8.29 -13.04 6.30
CA SER A 38 -7.60 -13.49 5.08
C SER A 38 -8.57 -13.83 3.94
N GLU A 39 -9.77 -14.29 4.27
CA GLU A 39 -10.84 -14.57 3.31
C GLU A 39 -11.38 -13.28 2.68
N GLU A 40 -11.64 -12.26 3.48
CA GLU A 40 -12.17 -10.98 3.01
C GLU A 40 -11.14 -10.23 2.16
N ALA A 41 -9.87 -10.24 2.57
CA ALA A 41 -8.77 -9.70 1.76
C ALA A 41 -8.67 -10.41 0.40
N ARG A 42 -8.85 -11.74 0.38
CA ARG A 42 -8.87 -12.55 -0.84
C ARG A 42 -10.08 -12.23 -1.71
N GLU A 43 -11.25 -12.04 -1.13
CA GLU A 43 -12.45 -11.66 -1.87
C GLU A 43 -12.37 -10.25 -2.45
N ALA A 44 -11.89 -9.27 -1.68
CA ALA A 44 -11.64 -7.92 -2.13
C ALA A 44 -10.62 -7.90 -3.28
N GLY A 45 -9.51 -8.65 -3.14
CA GLY A 45 -8.52 -8.83 -4.19
C GLY A 45 -9.09 -9.48 -5.45
N ARG A 46 -9.93 -10.52 -5.30
CA ARG A 46 -10.64 -11.17 -6.41
C ARG A 46 -11.59 -10.19 -7.12
N LYS A 47 -12.36 -9.40 -6.38
CA LYS A 47 -13.31 -8.42 -6.93
C LYS A 47 -12.58 -7.29 -7.67
N GLY A 48 -11.52 -6.74 -7.08
CA GLY A 48 -10.66 -5.74 -7.72
C GLY A 48 -9.98 -6.29 -8.97
N GLY A 49 -9.44 -7.50 -8.89
CA GLY A 49 -8.83 -8.20 -10.03
C GLY A 49 -9.81 -8.37 -11.19
N LYS A 50 -11.04 -8.82 -10.92
CA LYS A 50 -12.11 -8.96 -11.94
C LYS A 50 -12.48 -7.62 -12.59
N ALA A 51 -12.53 -6.53 -11.82
CA ALA A 51 -12.86 -5.21 -12.33
C ALA A 51 -11.77 -4.69 -13.29
N VAL A 52 -10.51 -4.84 -12.91
CA VAL A 52 -9.39 -4.35 -13.72
C VAL A 52 -9.10 -5.29 -14.91
N SER A 53 -9.37 -6.60 -14.79
CA SER A 53 -9.04 -7.60 -15.82
C SER A 53 -9.85 -7.48 -17.11
N GLN A 54 -10.91 -6.66 -17.12
CA GLN A 54 -11.67 -6.37 -18.32
C GLN A 54 -10.83 -5.61 -19.36
N ASN A 55 -9.82 -4.84 -18.93
CA ASN A 55 -8.90 -4.14 -19.83
C ASN A 55 -7.64 -4.98 -20.08
N ARG A 56 -7.65 -5.73 -21.19
CA ARG A 56 -6.56 -6.62 -21.59
C ARG A 56 -5.25 -5.87 -21.86
N GLU A 57 -5.30 -4.69 -22.47
CA GLU A 57 -4.12 -3.89 -22.79
C GLU A 57 -3.43 -3.36 -21.52
N HIS A 58 -4.23 -2.88 -20.58
CA HIS A 58 -3.76 -2.44 -19.27
C HIS A 58 -3.13 -3.59 -18.48
N MET A 59 -3.75 -4.78 -18.49
CA MET A 59 -3.20 -5.98 -17.87
C MET A 59 -1.87 -6.41 -18.49
N ALA A 60 -1.76 -6.37 -19.81
CA ALA A 60 -0.50 -6.67 -20.51
C ALA A 60 0.60 -5.66 -20.15
N ALA A 61 0.27 -4.37 -19.97
CA ALA A 61 1.22 -3.36 -19.52
C ALA A 61 1.70 -3.62 -18.08
N ILE A 62 0.78 -3.95 -17.15
CA ILE A 62 1.12 -4.31 -15.76
C ILE A 62 2.00 -5.56 -15.73
N GLY A 63 1.62 -6.63 -16.44
CA GLY A 63 2.38 -7.88 -16.49
C GLY A 63 3.79 -7.69 -17.03
N ARG A 64 3.95 -6.91 -18.12
CA ARG A 64 5.27 -6.56 -18.65
C ARG A 64 6.12 -5.77 -17.65
N LYS A 65 5.52 -4.82 -16.91
CA LYS A 65 6.23 -4.06 -15.87
C LYS A 65 6.63 -4.94 -14.69
N GLY A 66 5.75 -5.83 -14.25
CA GLY A 66 6.01 -6.81 -13.19
C GLY A 66 7.15 -7.77 -13.56
N GLY A 67 7.11 -8.34 -14.77
CA GLY A 67 8.15 -9.25 -15.26
C GLY A 67 9.52 -8.58 -15.40
N LYS A 68 9.57 -7.31 -15.82
CA LYS A 68 10.84 -6.55 -15.86
C LYS A 68 11.43 -6.34 -14.47
N ASN A 69 10.59 -6.09 -13.46
CA ASN A 69 11.04 -5.89 -12.08
C ASN A 69 11.46 -7.20 -11.38
N SER A 70 10.86 -8.34 -11.72
CA SER A 70 11.28 -9.63 -11.19
C SER A 70 12.65 -10.04 -11.73
N HIS A 71 12.86 -9.92 -13.04
CA HIS A 71 14.16 -10.24 -13.67
C HIS A 71 15.29 -9.30 -13.26
N LYS A 72 14.97 -8.05 -12.89
CA LYS A 72 15.98 -7.12 -12.37
C LYS A 72 16.49 -7.53 -10.99
N LYS A 73 15.63 -8.11 -10.16
CA LYS A 73 15.99 -8.66 -8.84
C LYS A 73 16.92 -9.87 -8.97
N ASP A 74 16.66 -10.74 -9.96
CA ASP A 74 17.51 -11.91 -10.21
C ASP A 74 18.91 -11.48 -10.69
N LYS A 75 19.00 -10.47 -11.58
CA LYS A 75 20.28 -9.89 -12.01
C LYS A 75 21.03 -9.12 -10.91
N GLU A 76 20.34 -8.46 -9.98
CA GLU A 76 21.00 -7.78 -8.84
C GLU A 76 21.50 -8.79 -7.78
N ASN A 77 20.93 -9.99 -7.73
CA ASN A 77 21.36 -11.07 -6.82
C ASN A 77 22.51 -11.92 -7.40
N GLU A 78 22.61 -12.08 -8.73
CA GLU A 78 23.75 -12.74 -9.38
C GLU A 78 25.04 -11.89 -9.35
N ASN A 79 24.93 -10.55 -9.31
CA ASN A 79 26.09 -9.65 -9.25
C ASN A 79 26.69 -9.47 -7.84
N ASN A 80 26.14 -10.12 -6.80
CA ASN A 80 26.62 -10.05 -5.41
C ASN A 80 27.27 -11.35 -4.93
N THR A 81 27.47 -12.34 -5.79
CA THR A 81 28.09 -13.63 -5.45
C THR A 81 29.58 -13.75 -5.81
N ASP A 82 30.19 -12.72 -6.41
CA ASP A 82 31.59 -12.78 -6.87
C ASP A 82 32.56 -11.86 -6.12
N GLU A 83 32.28 -11.42 -4.89
CA GLU A 83 33.30 -10.79 -4.03
C GLU A 83 33.17 -11.17 -2.55
N ASN A 84 33.89 -12.22 -2.14
CA ASN A 84 34.59 -12.28 -0.85
C ASN A 84 35.74 -13.33 -0.97
N PRO A 85 37.00 -13.00 -0.59
CA PRO A 85 38.18 -13.85 -0.80
C PRO A 85 38.17 -15.18 -0.03
#